data_AF-A0AA88GVF1-F1
#
_entry.id   AF-A0AA88GVF1-F1
#
_cell.length_a   1.000
_cell.length_b   1.000
_cell.length_c   1.000
_cell.angle_alpha   90.00
_cell.angle_beta   90.00
_cell.angle_gamma   90.00
#
_symmetry.space_group_name_H-M   'P 1'
#
loop_
_entity.id
_entity.type
_entity.pdbx_description
1 polymer ?
#
loop_
_entity_poly.entity_id
_entity_poly.type
_entity_poly.pdbx_seq_one_letter_code
_entity_poly.pdbx_strand_id
1 'polypeptide(L)'
;MLPQHNPSPAHTVPIRSESSLLRHQNHNSTRKIISLLSEIEQEFNVRILFVCDAGSRAMNIHDQSEMDSSDYDVRFVYVHPLEWYLRVVDEVDLEIRKKVMTNLKGVNDEETEIDFVGYELRKTLSYTKKSNPTVMEWFVQSDIIYYCYNDSWLQEVKEFWSHYYFNIRTIVYHYLNVAKDNYVDYLRNKPEVNRKKYIYILRCLLWIEHARLSHFLNSKLENNDTSKHTSVEVDIPPFKVDELLNQVLDKQLAFLQTPEEIKSKYPATIHIFEKQAEALNELQILISRKKQSSGQWEKEKRIEVLDDWIFFLRTDLKVFADKVLSKEKRRIDEISLDEQIQLQQRFDTMFYQTVTGFDTLIPKLSTVLENYP
;
A
#
# COMPACT_ATOMS: atom_id res chain seq x y z
N MET A 1 -38.89 56.03 -1.06
CA MET A 1 -38.13 55.41 0.04
C MET A 1 -38.43 53.92 0.04
N LEU A 2 -37.48 53.13 -0.46
CA LEU A 2 -37.43 51.66 -0.40
C LEU A 2 -36.01 51.31 0.10
N PRO A 3 -35.83 50.31 0.96
CA PRO A 3 -34.56 50.12 1.66
C PRO A 3 -33.50 49.50 0.74
N GLN A 4 -32.29 50.05 0.79
CA GLN A 4 -31.10 49.48 0.18
C GLN A 4 -30.68 48.22 0.97
N HIS A 5 -30.68 47.07 0.30
CA HIS A 5 -30.09 45.85 0.82
C HIS A 5 -28.59 45.86 0.51
N ASN A 6 -27.76 46.02 1.54
CA ASN A 6 -26.33 45.76 1.47
C ASN A 6 -26.08 44.25 1.39
N PRO A 7 -25.22 43.76 0.46
CA PRO A 7 -24.77 42.37 0.49
C PRO A 7 -23.80 42.15 1.65
N SER A 8 -24.05 41.08 2.40
CA SER A 8 -23.19 40.57 3.48
C SER A 8 -21.81 40.19 2.93
N PRO A 9 -20.70 40.48 3.64
CA PRO A 9 -19.36 40.18 3.15
C PRO A 9 -19.13 38.67 3.06
N ALA A 10 -18.49 38.30 1.96
CA ALA A 10 -18.04 36.96 1.63
C ALA A 10 -17.35 36.28 2.83
N HIS A 11 -17.75 35.05 3.11
CA HIS A 11 -16.97 34.14 3.93
C HIS A 11 -15.61 33.95 3.27
N THR A 12 -14.60 34.61 3.82
CA THR A 12 -13.20 34.37 3.54
C THR A 12 -12.86 32.95 3.95
N VAL A 13 -12.67 32.09 2.94
CA VAL A 13 -12.02 30.79 3.08
C VAL A 13 -10.65 31.04 3.76
N PRO A 14 -10.27 30.26 4.78
CA PRO A 14 -8.96 30.42 5.39
C PRO A 14 -7.89 30.21 4.32
N ILE A 15 -7.02 31.20 4.17
CA ILE A 15 -5.77 31.11 3.42
C ILE A 15 -5.01 29.93 4.02
N ARG A 16 -4.97 28.80 3.30
CA ARG A 16 -4.07 27.70 3.65
C ARG A 16 -2.65 28.26 3.53
N SER A 17 -1.93 28.15 4.63
CA SER A 17 -0.51 28.46 4.75
C SER A 17 0.27 27.86 3.59
N GLU A 18 1.01 28.70 2.87
CA GLU A 18 2.11 28.32 2.00
C GLU A 18 3.15 27.54 2.82
N SER A 19 3.00 26.21 2.88
CA SER A 19 4.03 25.22 3.23
C SER A 19 3.40 23.87 3.52
N SER A 20 3.13 23.07 2.47
CA SER A 20 3.22 21.61 2.54
C SER A 20 2.65 21.01 1.26
N LEU A 21 3.51 20.75 0.26
CA LEU A 21 3.45 19.65 -0.70
C LEU A 21 4.44 19.84 -1.87
N LEU A 22 5.65 20.33 -1.58
CA LEU A 22 6.83 19.89 -2.33
C LEU A 22 7.40 18.72 -1.52
N ARG A 23 6.86 17.51 -1.68
CA ARG A 23 7.13 16.46 -0.68
C ARG A 23 8.50 15.81 -0.80
N HIS A 24 9.13 15.69 -1.96
CA HIS A 24 10.53 15.24 -2.03
C HIS A 24 11.30 15.96 -3.16
N GLN A 25 12.59 16.11 -2.91
CA GLN A 25 13.52 17.10 -3.45
C GLN A 25 13.73 17.07 -4.97
N ASN A 26 14.29 18.17 -5.47
CA ASN A 26 14.77 18.42 -6.83
C ASN A 26 15.76 17.34 -7.31
N HIS A 27 15.25 16.22 -7.81
CA HIS A 27 16.04 15.20 -8.51
C HIS A 27 15.62 15.17 -9.98
N ASN A 28 16.61 15.14 -10.88
CA ASN A 28 16.40 14.99 -12.33
C ASN A 28 15.49 13.78 -12.64
N SER A 29 15.57 12.72 -11.85
CA SER A 29 14.73 11.53 -11.96
C SER A 29 13.24 11.81 -11.74
N THR A 30 12.87 12.68 -10.77
CA THR A 30 11.48 13.07 -10.56
C THR A 30 10.93 13.82 -11.77
N ARG A 31 11.70 14.77 -12.32
CA ARG A 31 11.32 15.48 -13.55
C ARG A 31 11.15 14.53 -14.73
N LYS A 32 12.05 13.54 -14.86
CA LYS A 32 11.97 12.48 -15.89
C LYS A 32 10.71 11.62 -15.72
N ILE A 33 10.40 11.16 -14.51
CA ILE A 33 9.19 10.37 -14.19
C ILE A 33 7.93 11.15 -14.60
N ILE A 34 7.81 12.41 -14.19
CA ILE A 34 6.65 13.25 -14.51
C ILE A 34 6.57 13.54 -16.03
N SER A 35 7.71 13.73 -16.71
CA SER A 35 7.74 13.91 -18.17
C SER A 35 7.17 12.68 -18.89
N LEU A 36 7.65 11.49 -18.55
CA LEU A 36 7.17 10.22 -19.12
C LEU A 36 5.67 9.99 -18.83
N LEU A 37 5.22 10.34 -17.63
CA LEU A 37 3.80 10.30 -17.28
C LEU A 37 2.97 11.32 -18.07
N SER A 38 3.53 12.48 -18.40
CA SER A 38 2.86 13.44 -19.29
C SER A 38 2.75 12.93 -20.72
N GLU A 39 3.76 12.21 -21.23
CA GLU A 39 3.69 11.52 -22.52
C GLU A 39 2.58 10.46 -22.51
N ILE A 40 2.44 9.69 -21.42
CA ILE A 40 1.32 8.75 -21.22
C ILE A 40 -0.03 9.47 -21.25
N GLU A 41 -0.19 10.60 -20.55
CA GLU A 41 -1.45 11.38 -20.59
C GLU A 41 -1.84 11.80 -22.01
N GLN A 42 -0.84 12.19 -22.81
CA GLN A 42 -1.04 12.65 -24.18
C GLN A 42 -1.32 11.48 -25.14
N GLU A 43 -0.48 10.44 -25.13
CA GLU A 43 -0.62 9.28 -26.03
C GLU A 43 -1.97 8.58 -25.84
N PHE A 44 -2.38 8.39 -24.58
CA PHE A 44 -3.56 7.59 -24.26
C PHE A 44 -4.82 8.41 -23.98
N ASN A 45 -4.73 9.74 -24.07
CA ASN A 45 -5.80 10.66 -23.72
C ASN A 45 -6.41 10.32 -22.36
N VAL A 46 -5.57 10.33 -21.33
CA VAL A 46 -5.93 10.09 -19.93
C VAL A 46 -5.55 11.29 -19.08
N ARG A 47 -6.06 11.31 -17.84
CA ARG A 47 -5.57 12.18 -16.78
C ARG A 47 -5.07 11.34 -15.63
N ILE A 48 -3.87 11.64 -15.16
CA ILE A 48 -3.28 11.02 -14.00
C ILE A 48 -3.81 11.75 -12.76
N LEU A 49 -4.25 10.98 -11.77
CA LEU A 49 -4.79 11.48 -10.51
C LEU A 49 -3.73 11.41 -9.41
N PHE A 50 -2.95 10.34 -9.38
CA PHE A 50 -2.05 10.06 -8.28
C PHE A 50 -0.83 9.30 -8.78
N VAL A 51 0.35 9.62 -8.24
CA VAL A 51 1.62 8.98 -8.57
C VAL A 51 2.45 8.85 -7.31
N CYS A 52 2.93 7.65 -7.01
CA CYS A 52 3.84 7.39 -5.90
C CYS A 52 4.92 6.38 -6.28
N ASP A 53 5.96 6.31 -5.45
CA ASP A 53 6.87 5.17 -5.41
C ASP A 53 6.18 3.99 -4.68
N ALA A 54 6.37 2.75 -5.08
CA ALA A 54 5.87 1.58 -4.33
C ALA A 54 6.94 0.51 -4.10
N GLY A 55 8.19 0.87 -4.35
CA GLY A 55 9.31 -0.05 -4.34
C GLY A 55 9.97 -0.18 -2.99
N SER A 56 11.19 -0.65 -3.05
CA SER A 56 12.09 -0.73 -1.91
C SER A 56 12.40 0.65 -1.29
N ARG A 57 12.27 1.74 -2.04
CA ARG A 57 12.35 3.13 -1.54
C ARG A 57 11.16 3.45 -0.62
N ALA A 58 9.94 3.13 -1.05
CA ALA A 58 8.74 3.26 -0.21
C ALA A 58 8.79 2.36 1.05
N MET A 59 9.57 1.27 1.04
CA MET A 59 9.74 0.36 2.19
C MET A 59 10.83 0.78 3.19
N ASN A 60 11.56 1.88 2.93
CA ASN A 60 12.70 2.34 3.71
C ASN A 60 13.87 1.32 3.81
N ILE A 61 14.09 0.53 2.76
CA ILE A 61 15.23 -0.41 2.68
C ILE A 61 16.29 0.09 1.68
N HIS A 62 16.41 1.40 1.51
CA HIS A 62 17.43 2.10 0.71
C HIS A 62 18.05 3.22 1.54
N ASP A 63 19.34 3.47 1.36
CA ASP A 63 20.00 4.67 1.88
C ASP A 63 19.65 5.90 1.03
N GLN A 64 19.52 7.06 1.68
CA GLN A 64 19.26 8.35 1.03
C GLN A 64 20.42 8.78 0.12
N SER A 65 21.65 8.37 0.45
CA SER A 65 22.84 8.64 -0.36
C SER A 65 22.88 7.88 -1.70
N GLU A 66 22.02 6.87 -1.86
CA GLU A 66 21.91 6.00 -3.05
C GLU A 66 20.54 6.17 -3.75
N MET A 67 19.91 7.34 -3.54
CA MET A 67 18.56 7.60 -4.05
C MET A 67 18.52 7.78 -5.58
N ASP A 68 19.63 8.10 -6.23
CA ASP A 68 19.65 8.30 -7.69
C ASP A 68 20.01 7.02 -8.49
N SER A 69 20.51 5.98 -7.82
CA SER A 69 20.97 4.69 -8.39
C SER A 69 20.01 3.52 -8.15
N SER A 70 18.82 3.79 -7.59
CA SER A 70 17.83 2.76 -7.27
C SER A 70 16.76 2.62 -8.35
N ASP A 71 16.33 1.39 -8.62
CA ASP A 71 15.16 1.10 -9.45
C ASP A 71 13.93 1.90 -8.93
N TYR A 72 13.17 2.49 -9.85
CA TYR A 72 11.96 3.26 -9.52
C TYR A 72 10.71 2.44 -9.83
N ASP A 73 10.03 1.96 -8.79
CA ASP A 73 8.72 1.32 -8.91
C ASP A 73 7.62 2.40 -8.86
N VAL A 74 7.30 3.01 -10.01
CA VAL A 74 6.29 4.06 -10.11
C VAL A 74 4.90 3.45 -10.25
N ARG A 75 4.00 3.85 -9.36
CA ARG A 75 2.58 3.45 -9.37
C ARG A 75 1.70 4.65 -9.56
N PHE A 76 0.70 4.54 -10.41
CA PHE A 76 -0.18 5.65 -10.68
C PHE A 76 -1.65 5.26 -10.87
N VAL A 77 -2.53 6.21 -10.62
CA VAL A 77 -3.96 6.11 -10.88
C VAL A 77 -4.31 7.08 -11.98
N TYR A 78 -5.08 6.64 -12.97
CA TYR A 78 -5.54 7.50 -14.06
C TYR A 78 -7.04 7.34 -14.33
N VAL A 79 -7.60 8.31 -15.02
CA VAL A 79 -9.00 8.36 -15.45
C VAL A 79 -9.06 8.67 -16.94
N HIS A 80 -10.08 8.17 -17.60
CA HIS A 80 -10.37 8.45 -19.01
C HIS A 80 -11.39 9.59 -19.16
N PRO A 81 -11.51 10.20 -20.35
CA PRO A 81 -12.63 11.09 -20.65
C PRO A 81 -13.95 10.31 -20.59
N LEU A 82 -15.06 11.02 -20.32
CA LEU A 82 -16.37 10.42 -20.10
C LEU A 82 -16.80 9.49 -21.25
N GLU A 83 -16.53 9.89 -22.49
CA GLU A 83 -16.90 9.14 -23.70
C GLU A 83 -16.29 7.74 -23.70
N TRP A 84 -15.12 7.56 -23.10
CA TRP A 84 -14.47 6.25 -22.96
C TRP A 84 -15.34 5.28 -22.16
N TYR A 85 -15.93 5.74 -21.06
CA TYR A 85 -16.74 4.94 -20.15
C TYR A 85 -18.12 4.60 -20.71
N LEU A 86 -18.58 5.35 -21.72
CA LEU A 86 -19.86 5.16 -22.38
C LEU A 86 -19.77 4.22 -23.60
N ARG A 87 -18.59 3.67 -23.90
CA ARG A 87 -18.41 2.69 -24.99
C ARG A 87 -18.84 1.29 -24.57
N VAL A 88 -19.25 0.51 -25.57
CA VAL A 88 -19.68 -0.89 -25.40
C VAL A 88 -18.49 -1.88 -25.48
N VAL A 89 -17.37 -1.48 -26.11
CA VAL A 89 -16.20 -2.35 -26.33
C VAL A 89 -14.93 -1.72 -25.75
N ASP A 90 -14.16 -2.53 -25.02
CA ASP A 90 -13.02 -2.15 -24.16
C ASP A 90 -11.62 -2.40 -24.80
N GLU A 91 -11.50 -2.46 -26.13
CA GLU A 91 -10.22 -2.80 -26.80
C GLU A 91 -9.05 -1.88 -26.41
N VAL A 92 -9.36 -0.63 -26.05
CA VAL A 92 -8.38 0.40 -25.65
C VAL A 92 -7.74 0.10 -24.28
N ASP A 93 -8.47 -0.51 -23.34
CA ASP A 93 -7.95 -0.83 -21.99
C ASP A 93 -6.84 -1.89 -22.06
N LEU A 94 -6.99 -2.88 -22.95
CA LEU A 94 -6.00 -3.93 -23.16
C LEU A 94 -4.69 -3.39 -23.73
N GLU A 95 -4.75 -2.42 -24.65
CA GLU A 95 -3.57 -1.84 -25.27
C GLU A 95 -2.84 -0.90 -24.30
N ILE A 96 -3.56 -0.06 -23.55
CA ILE A 96 -3.00 0.81 -22.51
C ILE A 96 -2.37 -0.02 -21.40
N ARG A 97 -3.08 -1.03 -20.87
CA ARG A 97 -2.54 -1.94 -19.85
C ARG A 97 -1.28 -2.65 -20.32
N LYS A 98 -1.22 -3.07 -21.59
CA LYS A 98 0.00 -3.65 -22.16
C LYS A 98 1.10 -2.60 -22.23
N LYS A 99 0.89 -1.44 -22.86
CA LYS A 99 1.94 -0.43 -23.06
C LYS A 99 2.48 0.15 -21.75
N VAL A 100 1.62 0.47 -20.78
CA VAL A 100 2.03 0.93 -19.44
C VAL A 100 2.83 -0.13 -18.69
N MET A 101 2.42 -1.40 -18.78
CA MET A 101 3.00 -2.51 -17.99
C MET A 101 4.20 -3.21 -18.66
N THR A 102 4.51 -2.92 -19.94
CA THR A 102 5.62 -3.59 -20.69
C THR A 102 6.96 -2.85 -20.54
N ASN A 103 7.10 -1.98 -19.53
CA ASN A 103 8.21 -1.05 -19.33
C ASN A 103 8.27 0.04 -20.42
N LEU A 104 8.09 1.29 -20.02
CA LEU A 104 8.80 2.38 -20.68
C LEU A 104 10.29 2.18 -20.40
N LYS A 105 10.95 1.23 -21.10
CA LYS A 105 12.41 1.15 -21.16
C LYS A 105 12.91 2.35 -21.96
N GLY A 106 12.87 3.50 -21.30
CA GLY A 106 13.20 4.81 -21.83
C GLY A 106 14.45 5.35 -21.16
N VAL A 107 15.56 5.16 -21.87
CA VAL A 107 16.79 5.97 -21.78
C VAL A 107 17.71 5.61 -20.61
N ASN A 108 18.60 4.65 -20.84
CA ASN A 108 19.97 4.75 -20.33
C ASN A 108 20.69 5.83 -21.14
N ASP A 109 21.02 6.95 -20.51
CA ASP A 109 22.43 7.11 -20.13
C ASP A 109 22.50 6.61 -18.69
N GLU A 110 23.07 5.41 -18.55
CA GLU A 110 23.53 4.75 -17.31
C GLU A 110 22.46 4.31 -16.25
N GLU A 111 22.34 2.98 -16.14
CA GLU A 111 22.02 2.13 -14.96
C GLU A 111 20.65 2.13 -14.25
N THR A 112 19.74 3.09 -14.41
CA THR A 112 18.50 3.12 -13.59
C THR A 112 17.21 2.70 -14.32
N GLU A 113 16.58 1.58 -13.91
CA GLU A 113 15.29 1.12 -14.45
C GLU A 113 14.08 1.82 -13.78
N ILE A 114 13.11 2.27 -14.58
CA ILE A 114 11.83 2.81 -14.09
C ILE A 114 10.70 1.85 -14.52
N ASP A 115 10.05 1.23 -13.54
CA ASP A 115 8.90 0.35 -13.72
C ASP A 115 7.60 1.11 -13.47
N PHE A 116 6.78 1.25 -14.51
CA PHE A 116 5.49 1.93 -14.43
C PHE A 116 4.35 0.92 -14.34
N VAL A 117 3.51 1.05 -13.31
CA VAL A 117 2.25 0.29 -13.22
C VAL A 117 1.11 1.25 -12.88
N GLY A 118 0.21 1.42 -13.85
CA GLY A 118 -0.95 2.31 -13.73
C GLY A 118 -2.26 1.54 -13.67
N TYR A 119 -3.17 1.90 -12.75
CA TYR A 119 -4.55 1.42 -12.75
C TYR A 119 -5.55 2.53 -13.05
N GLU A 120 -6.49 2.21 -13.94
CA GLU A 120 -7.66 3.04 -14.20
C GLU A 120 -8.54 3.17 -12.93
N LEU A 121 -9.21 4.31 -12.79
CA LEU A 121 -9.99 4.70 -11.61
C LEU A 121 -11.04 3.65 -11.19
N ARG A 122 -11.86 3.11 -12.09
CA ARG A 122 -12.83 2.05 -11.77
C ARG A 122 -12.14 0.80 -11.23
N LYS A 123 -10.99 0.40 -11.78
CA LYS A 123 -10.19 -0.72 -11.23
C LYS A 123 -9.67 -0.39 -9.82
N THR A 124 -9.12 0.80 -9.64
CA THR A 124 -8.64 1.32 -8.35
C THR A 124 -9.75 1.27 -7.29
N LEU A 125 -10.92 1.84 -7.59
CA LEU A 125 -12.08 1.83 -6.70
C LEU A 125 -12.64 0.42 -6.46
N SER A 126 -12.65 -0.45 -7.46
CA SER A 126 -13.02 -1.87 -7.30
C SER A 126 -12.10 -2.58 -6.30
N TYR A 127 -10.80 -2.28 -6.32
CA TYR A 127 -9.83 -2.84 -5.39
C TYR A 127 -10.03 -2.28 -3.98
N THR A 128 -10.28 -0.97 -3.84
CA THR A 128 -10.69 -0.33 -2.58
C THR A 128 -11.88 -1.06 -1.96
N LYS A 129 -12.97 -1.23 -2.73
CA LYS A 129 -14.20 -1.91 -2.29
C LYS A 129 -13.98 -3.37 -1.87
N LYS A 130 -13.03 -4.05 -2.51
CA LYS A 130 -12.68 -5.45 -2.21
C LYS A 130 -11.67 -5.60 -1.06
N SER A 131 -11.17 -4.50 -0.49
CA SER A 131 -10.06 -4.52 0.47
C SER A 131 -8.78 -5.16 -0.09
N ASN A 132 -8.54 -5.00 -1.39
CA ASN A 132 -7.35 -5.55 -2.02
C ASN A 132 -6.11 -4.69 -1.68
N PRO A 133 -5.09 -5.24 -0.98
CA PRO A 133 -3.95 -4.45 -0.54
C PRO A 133 -3.07 -3.91 -1.67
N THR A 134 -3.12 -4.47 -2.89
CA THR A 134 -2.24 -4.06 -4.00
C THR A 134 -2.27 -2.56 -4.29
N VAL A 135 -3.47 -1.96 -4.35
CA VAL A 135 -3.63 -0.52 -4.62
C VAL A 135 -3.55 0.28 -3.33
N MET A 136 -3.94 -0.31 -2.22
CA MET A 136 -3.96 0.39 -0.94
C MET A 136 -2.54 0.69 -0.48
N GLU A 137 -1.58 -0.23 -0.71
CA GLU A 137 -0.16 0.06 -0.54
C GLU A 137 0.23 1.37 -1.25
N TRP A 138 -0.24 1.64 -2.48
CA TRP A 138 0.11 2.88 -3.16
C TRP A 138 -0.35 4.14 -2.41
N PHE A 139 -1.53 4.07 -1.78
CA PHE A 139 -2.08 5.21 -1.03
C PHE A 139 -1.50 5.34 0.38
N VAL A 140 -1.27 4.24 1.09
CA VAL A 140 -0.95 4.24 2.53
C VAL A 140 0.48 3.86 2.88
N GLN A 141 1.20 3.16 2.01
CA GLN A 141 2.60 2.77 2.25
C GLN A 141 3.58 3.87 1.88
N SER A 142 3.34 4.57 0.77
CA SER A 142 4.36 5.45 0.20
C SER A 142 4.29 6.86 0.73
N ASP A 143 5.37 7.29 1.37
CA ASP A 143 5.62 8.71 1.68
C ASP A 143 6.22 9.48 0.49
N ILE A 144 6.62 8.78 -0.57
CA ILE A 144 7.21 9.34 -1.78
C ILE A 144 6.10 9.50 -2.82
N ILE A 145 5.36 10.60 -2.70
CA ILE A 145 4.30 11.00 -3.63
C ILE A 145 4.89 11.96 -4.65
N TYR A 146 4.90 11.57 -5.92
CA TYR A 146 5.37 12.38 -7.04
C TYR A 146 4.31 13.37 -7.50
N TYR A 147 3.04 12.97 -7.47
CA TYR A 147 1.92 13.80 -7.89
C TYR A 147 0.61 13.36 -7.23
N CYS A 148 -0.23 14.33 -6.88
CA CYS A 148 -1.59 14.14 -6.41
C CYS A 148 -2.44 15.30 -6.92
N TYR A 149 -3.47 15.01 -7.72
CA TYR A 149 -4.31 16.05 -8.31
C TYR A 149 -5.17 16.78 -7.26
N ASN A 150 -5.54 16.08 -6.18
CA ASN A 150 -6.40 16.60 -5.13
C ASN A 150 -6.22 15.81 -3.82
N ASP A 151 -5.75 16.46 -2.77
CA ASP A 151 -5.58 15.84 -1.46
C ASP A 151 -6.89 15.34 -0.86
N SER A 152 -7.99 16.08 -1.03
CA SER A 152 -9.30 15.69 -0.50
C SER A 152 -9.78 14.38 -1.14
N TRP A 153 -9.51 14.18 -2.44
CA TRP A 153 -9.81 12.91 -3.10
C TRP A 153 -8.98 11.77 -2.52
N LEU A 154 -7.68 11.98 -2.32
CA LEU A 154 -6.80 10.95 -1.75
C LEU A 154 -7.24 10.58 -0.33
N GLN A 155 -7.62 11.57 0.49
CA GLN A 155 -8.14 11.34 1.84
C GLN A 155 -9.46 10.57 1.81
N GLU A 156 -10.36 10.92 0.89
CA GLU A 156 -11.64 10.23 0.74
C GLU A 156 -11.44 8.76 0.33
N VAL A 157 -10.55 8.46 -0.63
CA VAL A 157 -10.22 7.07 -1.01
C VAL A 157 -9.65 6.28 0.18
N LYS A 158 -8.75 6.91 0.97
CA LYS A 158 -8.19 6.31 2.19
C LYS A 158 -9.26 6.03 3.23
N GLU A 159 -10.18 6.96 3.46
CA GLU A 159 -11.30 6.81 4.38
C GLU A 159 -12.22 5.66 3.95
N PHE A 160 -12.61 5.61 2.68
CA PHE A 160 -13.43 4.53 2.13
C PHE A 160 -12.82 3.16 2.42
N TRP A 161 -11.52 3.02 2.18
CA TRP A 161 -10.83 1.78 2.49
C TRP A 161 -10.77 1.51 3.98
N SER A 162 -10.21 2.39 4.80
CA SER A 162 -9.91 2.09 6.20
C SER A 162 -11.16 1.98 7.08
N HIS A 163 -12.18 2.81 6.85
CA HIS A 163 -13.36 2.87 7.72
C HIS A 163 -14.44 1.88 7.29
N TYR A 164 -14.66 1.68 5.99
CA TYR A 164 -15.83 0.94 5.51
C TYR A 164 -15.48 -0.39 4.83
N TYR A 165 -14.45 -0.41 3.98
CA TYR A 165 -14.10 -1.59 3.18
C TYR A 165 -12.96 -2.43 3.76
N PHE A 166 -12.30 -2.00 4.84
CA PHE A 166 -11.18 -2.70 5.44
C PHE A 166 -11.63 -4.11 5.89
N ASN A 167 -10.86 -5.11 5.49
CA ASN A 167 -11.10 -6.48 5.87
C ASN A 167 -9.77 -7.19 6.10
N ILE A 168 -9.45 -7.39 7.38
CA ILE A 168 -8.19 -8.01 7.79
C ILE A 168 -8.02 -9.40 7.19
N ARG A 169 -9.10 -10.17 7.06
CA ARG A 169 -9.09 -11.50 6.46
C ARG A 169 -8.57 -11.47 5.03
N THR A 170 -9.14 -10.61 4.18
CA THR A 170 -8.71 -10.46 2.77
C THR A 170 -7.23 -10.13 2.68
N ILE A 171 -6.75 -9.19 3.50
CA ILE A 171 -5.34 -8.75 3.49
C ILE A 171 -4.41 -9.88 3.96
N VAL A 172 -4.77 -10.60 5.02
CA VAL A 172 -3.98 -11.73 5.53
C VAL A 172 -3.86 -12.84 4.48
N TYR A 173 -4.95 -13.23 3.82
CA TYR A 173 -4.88 -14.23 2.74
C TYR A 173 -4.06 -13.73 1.55
N HIS A 174 -4.17 -12.45 1.21
CA HIS A 174 -3.33 -11.86 0.17
C HIS A 174 -1.84 -12.00 0.51
N TYR A 175 -1.40 -11.55 1.68
CA TYR A 175 0.01 -11.65 2.07
C TYR A 175 0.50 -13.09 2.28
N LEU A 176 -0.34 -14.01 2.75
CA LEU A 176 0.01 -15.43 2.79
C LEU A 176 0.27 -16.02 1.41
N ASN A 177 -0.49 -15.59 0.40
CA ASN A 177 -0.29 -16.01 -0.99
C ASN A 177 0.94 -15.34 -1.59
N VAL A 178 1.11 -14.03 -1.42
CA VAL A 178 2.32 -13.31 -1.88
C VAL A 178 3.60 -13.92 -1.30
N ALA A 179 3.61 -14.22 0.00
CA ALA A 179 4.73 -14.88 0.66
C ALA A 179 4.99 -16.29 0.09
N LYS A 180 3.93 -17.07 -0.13
CA LYS A 180 4.02 -18.42 -0.71
C LYS A 180 4.58 -18.37 -2.12
N ASP A 181 4.02 -17.53 -2.97
CA ASP A 181 4.38 -17.47 -4.38
C ASP A 181 5.80 -16.96 -4.54
N ASN A 182 6.21 -15.92 -3.77
CA ASN A 182 7.60 -15.49 -3.78
C ASN A 182 8.57 -16.57 -3.27
N TYR A 183 8.20 -17.33 -2.24
CA TYR A 183 9.02 -18.45 -1.78
C TYR A 183 9.17 -19.51 -2.87
N VAL A 184 8.07 -19.89 -3.51
CA VAL A 184 8.04 -20.91 -4.57
C VAL A 184 8.84 -20.48 -5.80
N ASP A 185 8.65 -19.25 -6.25
CA ASP A 185 9.23 -18.76 -7.50
C ASP A 185 10.70 -18.37 -7.36
N TYR A 186 11.12 -17.90 -6.19
CA TYR A 186 12.46 -17.32 -6.00
C TYR A 186 13.38 -18.09 -5.06
N LEU A 187 12.87 -18.89 -4.12
CA LEU A 187 13.70 -19.56 -3.11
C LEU A 187 13.69 -21.09 -3.23
N ARG A 188 12.51 -21.69 -3.41
CA ARG A 188 12.31 -23.13 -3.35
C ARG A 188 13.12 -23.85 -4.43
N ASN A 189 13.83 -24.91 -4.02
CA ASN A 189 14.63 -25.77 -4.89
C ASN A 189 15.74 -25.03 -5.66
N LYS A 190 16.19 -23.87 -5.19
CA LYS A 190 17.29 -23.13 -5.80
C LYS A 190 18.53 -23.20 -4.90
N PRO A 191 19.70 -23.60 -5.41
CA PRO A 191 20.92 -23.61 -4.59
C PRO A 191 21.38 -22.19 -4.23
N GLU A 192 21.17 -21.25 -5.15
CA GLU A 192 21.48 -19.84 -4.97
C GLU A 192 20.28 -18.97 -5.31
N VAL A 193 20.08 -17.92 -4.53
CA VAL A 193 18.87 -17.08 -4.52
C VAL A 193 19.24 -15.61 -4.42
N ASN A 194 18.39 -14.75 -4.95
CA ASN A 194 18.50 -13.33 -4.65
C ASN A 194 17.99 -13.09 -3.22
N ARG A 195 18.92 -12.87 -2.28
CA ARG A 195 18.61 -12.79 -0.84
C ARG A 195 17.65 -11.63 -0.48
N LYS A 196 17.48 -10.62 -1.35
CA LYS A 196 16.45 -9.58 -1.16
C LYS A 196 15.03 -10.17 -1.06
N LYS A 197 14.79 -11.33 -1.68
CA LYS A 197 13.48 -12.02 -1.61
C LYS A 197 13.11 -12.50 -0.21
N TYR A 198 14.08 -12.75 0.68
CA TYR A 198 13.78 -13.02 2.09
C TYR A 198 13.10 -11.81 2.75
N ILE A 199 13.59 -10.59 2.51
CA ILE A 199 13.00 -9.35 3.05
C ILE A 199 11.54 -9.22 2.59
N TYR A 200 11.25 -9.40 1.30
CA TYR A 200 9.89 -9.30 0.77
C TYR A 200 8.93 -10.34 1.34
N ILE A 201 9.36 -11.60 1.48
CA ILE A 201 8.55 -12.68 2.05
C ILE A 201 8.31 -12.41 3.54
N LEU A 202 9.36 -12.09 4.30
CA LEU A 202 9.25 -11.85 5.74
C LEU A 202 8.47 -10.58 6.05
N ARG A 203 8.55 -9.52 5.23
CA ARG A 203 7.66 -8.35 5.35
C ARG A 203 6.19 -8.76 5.34
N CYS A 204 5.79 -9.61 4.39
CA CYS A 204 4.41 -10.09 4.30
C CYS A 204 4.00 -10.89 5.54
N LEU A 205 4.87 -11.80 6.01
CA LEU A 205 4.58 -12.63 7.19
C LEU A 205 4.56 -11.83 8.48
N LEU A 206 5.49 -10.89 8.66
CA LEU A 206 5.56 -10.01 9.83
C LEU A 206 4.37 -9.04 9.88
N TRP A 207 3.87 -8.59 8.73
CA TRP A 207 2.63 -7.81 8.67
C TRP A 207 1.44 -8.59 9.22
N ILE A 208 1.32 -9.86 8.82
CA ILE A 208 0.26 -10.76 9.33
C ILE A 208 0.47 -11.05 10.82
N GLU A 209 1.72 -11.24 11.26
CA GLU A 209 2.06 -11.46 12.67
C GLU A 209 1.69 -10.26 13.53
N HIS A 210 1.95 -9.04 13.06
CA HIS A 210 1.47 -7.82 13.70
C HIS A 210 -0.04 -7.83 13.86
N ALA A 211 -0.78 -8.12 12.78
CA ALA A 211 -2.24 -8.19 12.82
C ALA A 211 -2.74 -9.27 13.78
N ARG A 212 -2.12 -10.45 13.81
CA ARG A 212 -2.45 -11.54 14.73
C ARG A 212 -2.26 -11.14 16.18
N LEU A 213 -1.12 -10.53 16.50
CA LEU A 213 -0.82 -10.09 17.85
C LEU A 213 -1.74 -8.95 18.29
N SER A 214 -2.02 -7.98 17.40
CA SER A 214 -3.00 -6.91 17.67
C SER A 214 -4.39 -7.46 17.92
N HIS A 215 -4.86 -8.38 17.07
CA HIS A 215 -6.16 -9.05 17.25
C HIS A 215 -6.24 -9.73 18.63
N PHE A 216 -5.20 -10.48 18.99
CA PHE A 216 -5.12 -11.13 20.29
C PHE A 216 -5.10 -10.13 21.46
N LEU A 217 -4.23 -9.12 21.42
CA LEU A 217 -4.09 -8.15 22.51
C LEU A 217 -5.37 -7.32 22.71
N ASN A 218 -6.01 -6.90 21.62
CA ASN A 218 -7.23 -6.10 21.66
C ASN A 218 -8.45 -6.93 22.11
N SER A 219 -8.54 -8.20 21.70
CA SER A 219 -9.61 -9.10 22.17
C SER A 219 -9.63 -9.28 23.70
N LYS A 220 -8.50 -9.09 24.39
CA LYS A 220 -8.44 -9.12 25.86
C LYS A 220 -9.00 -7.84 26.50
N LEU A 221 -8.80 -6.70 25.86
CA LEU A 221 -9.32 -5.42 26.34
C LEU A 221 -10.85 -5.37 26.23
N GLU A 222 -11.41 -6.01 25.20
CA GLU A 222 -12.87 -6.03 24.94
C GLU A 222 -13.66 -7.03 25.80
N ASN A 223 -13.02 -8.07 26.37
CA ASN A 223 -13.69 -9.10 27.20
C ASN A 223 -14.34 -8.59 28.51
N ASN A 224 -14.39 -7.28 28.73
CA ASN A 224 -15.17 -6.65 29.80
C ASN A 224 -16.63 -6.38 29.41
N ASP A 225 -17.05 -6.54 28.15
CA ASP A 225 -18.43 -6.29 27.72
C ASP A 225 -18.93 -7.37 26.73
N THR A 226 -19.61 -8.40 27.25
CA THR A 226 -19.87 -9.69 26.58
C THR A 226 -21.13 -9.73 25.69
N SER A 227 -21.65 -8.61 25.20
CA SER A 227 -22.96 -8.61 24.52
C SER A 227 -22.97 -8.38 23.01
N LYS A 228 -21.83 -8.07 22.36
CA LYS A 228 -21.76 -7.94 20.90
C LYS A 228 -20.51 -8.59 20.35
N HIS A 229 -20.67 -9.46 19.35
CA HIS A 229 -19.56 -9.86 18.46
C HIS A 229 -19.17 -8.61 17.66
N THR A 230 -18.33 -7.78 18.22
CA THR A 230 -17.75 -6.62 17.55
C THR A 230 -16.48 -7.10 16.85
N SER A 231 -16.29 -6.69 15.59
CA SER A 231 -15.04 -6.93 14.87
C SER A 231 -13.89 -6.24 15.61
N VAL A 232 -12.87 -7.02 16.00
CA VAL A 232 -11.73 -6.46 16.76
C VAL A 232 -11.01 -5.45 15.86
N GLU A 233 -10.90 -4.21 16.31
CA GLU A 233 -10.18 -3.19 15.57
C GLU A 233 -8.68 -3.52 15.57
N VAL A 234 -8.13 -3.69 14.37
CA VAL A 234 -6.71 -3.96 14.17
C VAL A 234 -6.14 -2.78 13.39
N ASP A 235 -5.22 -2.07 14.03
CA ASP A 235 -4.48 -0.99 13.38
C ASP A 235 -3.75 -1.52 12.15
N ILE A 236 -3.75 -0.72 11.08
CA ILE A 236 -2.98 -1.01 9.88
C ILE A 236 -1.49 -0.99 10.28
N PRO A 237 -0.77 -2.13 10.17
CA PRO A 237 0.66 -2.18 10.46
C PRO A 237 1.42 -1.22 9.54
N PRO A 238 2.53 -0.66 10.02
CA PRO A 238 3.39 0.20 9.21
C PRO A 238 3.97 -0.60 8.05
N PHE A 239 4.18 0.09 6.93
CA PHE A 239 4.71 -0.55 5.72
C PHE A 239 6.23 -0.47 5.62
N LYS A 240 6.87 0.44 6.37
CA LYS A 240 8.32 0.52 6.51
C LYS A 240 8.82 -0.69 7.28
N VAL A 241 9.82 -1.38 6.72
CA VAL A 241 10.23 -2.69 7.23
C VAL A 241 10.79 -2.60 8.65
N ASP A 242 11.60 -1.59 8.97
CA ASP A 242 12.16 -1.44 10.32
C ASP A 242 11.08 -1.14 11.36
N GLU A 243 10.13 -0.27 11.00
CA GLU A 243 9.03 0.12 11.89
C GLU A 243 8.10 -1.08 12.15
N LEU A 244 7.79 -1.84 11.09
CA LEU A 244 7.03 -3.09 11.20
C LEU A 244 7.73 -4.08 12.12
N LEU A 245 9.04 -4.26 11.93
CA LEU A 245 9.81 -5.19 12.74
C LEU A 245 9.77 -4.77 14.23
N ASN A 246 10.03 -3.50 14.53
CA ASN A 246 9.99 -2.99 15.89
C ASN A 246 8.62 -3.19 16.54
N GLN A 247 7.54 -2.81 15.85
CA GLN A 247 6.18 -2.97 16.36
C GLN A 247 5.80 -4.45 16.57
N VAL A 248 6.26 -5.36 15.71
CA VAL A 248 6.07 -6.81 15.92
C VAL A 248 6.80 -7.26 17.19
N LEU A 249 8.07 -6.89 17.35
CA LEU A 249 8.86 -7.28 18.52
C LEU A 249 8.24 -6.77 19.82
N ASP A 250 7.79 -5.51 19.85
CA ASP A 250 7.10 -4.93 21.01
C ASP A 250 5.83 -5.72 21.37
N LYS A 251 5.04 -6.10 20.36
CA LYS A 251 3.83 -6.92 20.57
C LYS A 251 4.14 -8.36 20.98
N GLN A 252 5.24 -8.94 20.51
CA GLN A 252 5.70 -10.26 20.97
C GLN A 252 6.13 -10.22 22.43
N LEU A 253 6.86 -9.18 22.85
CA LEU A 253 7.20 -8.96 24.27
C LEU A 253 5.95 -8.80 25.12
N ALA A 254 4.99 -7.99 24.67
CA ALA A 254 3.70 -7.85 25.34
C ALA A 254 2.95 -9.18 25.45
N PHE A 255 2.97 -10.02 24.41
CA PHE A 255 2.40 -11.37 24.44
C PHE A 255 3.08 -12.27 25.48
N LEU A 256 4.42 -12.25 25.56
CA LEU A 256 5.19 -13.07 26.51
C LEU A 256 4.95 -12.68 27.97
N GLN A 257 4.57 -11.43 28.23
CA GLN A 257 4.18 -10.92 29.55
C GLN A 257 2.75 -11.33 29.96
N THR A 258 1.99 -12.00 29.09
CA THR A 258 0.63 -12.45 29.43
C THR A 258 0.62 -13.69 30.35
N PRO A 259 -0.48 -13.93 31.10
CA PRO A 259 -0.59 -15.07 32.00
C PRO A 259 -0.34 -16.44 31.34
N GLU A 260 0.18 -17.41 32.10
CA GLU A 260 0.53 -18.76 31.62
C GLU A 260 -0.67 -19.53 31.04
N GLU A 261 -1.89 -19.29 31.54
CA GLU A 261 -3.13 -19.90 31.04
C GLU A 261 -3.42 -19.52 29.59
N ILE A 262 -2.86 -18.39 29.13
CA ILE A 262 -3.05 -17.89 27.77
C ILE A 262 -1.90 -18.35 26.90
N LYS A 263 -0.66 -18.24 27.40
CA LYS A 263 0.54 -18.75 26.72
C LYS A 263 0.43 -20.25 26.40
N SER A 264 -0.08 -21.04 27.34
CA SER A 264 -0.34 -22.48 27.14
C SER A 264 -1.32 -22.81 26.02
N LYS A 265 -2.16 -21.86 25.57
CA LYS A 265 -3.04 -22.04 24.40
C LYS A 265 -2.32 -21.87 23.05
N TYR A 266 -1.11 -21.29 23.05
CA TYR A 266 -0.31 -21.01 21.85
C TYR A 266 1.15 -21.50 22.00
N PRO A 267 1.37 -22.79 22.30
CA PRO A 267 2.72 -23.32 22.57
C PRO A 267 3.65 -23.21 21.35
N ALA A 268 3.11 -23.36 20.13
CA ALA A 268 3.89 -23.20 18.90
C ALA A 268 4.41 -21.77 18.72
N THR A 269 3.58 -20.77 19.00
CA THR A 269 3.97 -19.35 18.93
C THR A 269 5.12 -19.03 19.89
N ILE A 270 5.06 -19.52 21.13
CA ILE A 270 6.15 -19.30 22.11
C ILE A 270 7.45 -19.92 21.63
N HIS A 271 7.38 -21.16 21.14
CA HIS A 271 8.56 -21.84 20.61
C HIS A 271 9.20 -21.07 19.45
N ILE A 272 8.39 -20.51 18.54
CA ILE A 272 8.88 -19.64 17.46
C ILE A 272 9.62 -18.43 18.05
N PHE A 273 9.06 -17.77 19.07
CA PHE A 273 9.66 -16.57 19.67
C PHE A 273 10.98 -16.85 20.40
N GLU A 274 11.11 -18.00 21.04
CA GLU A 274 12.35 -18.40 21.72
C GLU A 274 13.49 -18.74 20.76
N LYS A 275 13.15 -19.13 19.51
CA LYS A 275 14.11 -19.62 18.51
C LYS A 275 14.38 -18.63 17.38
N GLN A 276 13.64 -17.54 17.28
CA GLN A 276 13.77 -16.57 16.16
C GLN A 276 15.01 -15.65 16.24
N ALA A 277 15.77 -15.63 17.33
CA ALA A 277 16.85 -14.64 17.53
C ALA A 277 17.89 -14.65 16.39
N GLU A 278 18.30 -15.85 15.95
CA GLU A 278 19.24 -16.00 14.84
C GLU A 278 18.61 -15.54 13.50
N ALA A 279 17.34 -15.88 13.26
CA ALA A 279 16.61 -15.45 12.07
C ALA A 279 16.45 -13.92 12.00
N LEU A 280 16.16 -13.29 13.14
CA LEU A 280 16.05 -11.83 13.26
C LEU A 280 17.38 -11.14 12.97
N ASN A 281 18.48 -11.68 13.50
CA ASN A 281 19.82 -11.16 13.23
C ASN A 281 20.15 -11.23 11.74
N GLU A 282 19.90 -12.37 11.08
CA GLU A 282 20.10 -12.52 9.65
C GLU A 282 19.23 -11.55 8.83
N LEU A 283 17.95 -11.40 9.20
CA LEU A 283 17.06 -10.43 8.53
C LEU A 283 17.57 -8.99 8.68
N GLN A 284 18.02 -8.59 9.86
CA GLN A 284 18.57 -7.25 10.12
C GLN A 284 19.86 -7.00 9.31
N ILE A 285 20.73 -8.01 9.18
CA ILE A 285 21.92 -7.94 8.32
C ILE A 285 21.50 -7.72 6.87
N LEU A 286 20.51 -8.48 6.37
CA LEU A 286 20.00 -8.32 5.01
C LEU A 286 19.40 -6.94 4.76
N ILE A 287 18.58 -6.43 5.70
CA ILE A 287 18.00 -5.08 5.60
C ILE A 287 19.12 -4.02 5.57
N SER A 288 20.10 -4.12 6.48
CA SER A 288 21.22 -3.17 6.56
C SER A 288 22.05 -3.17 5.28
N ARG A 289 22.38 -4.37 4.77
CA ARG A 289 23.08 -4.52 3.49
C ARG A 289 22.26 -3.95 2.34
N LYS A 290 20.93 -4.11 2.36
CA LYS A 290 20.04 -3.59 1.31
C LYS A 290 19.92 -2.08 1.34
N LYS A 291 20.01 -1.46 2.52
CA LYS A 291 20.14 -0.01 2.64
C LYS A 291 21.44 0.49 2.01
N GLN A 292 22.57 -0.15 2.35
CA GLN A 292 23.91 0.23 1.90
C GLN A 292 24.22 -0.07 0.42
N SER A 293 23.40 -0.89 -0.25
CA SER A 293 23.61 -1.25 -1.66
C SER A 293 22.39 -0.97 -2.53
N SER A 294 22.57 -0.10 -3.51
CA SER A 294 21.71 0.07 -4.68
C SER A 294 22.01 -1.02 -5.73
N GLY A 295 21.08 -1.25 -6.65
CA GLY A 295 21.27 -2.18 -7.77
C GLY A 295 20.86 -3.65 -7.56
N GLN A 296 21.12 -4.46 -8.59
CA GLN A 296 20.74 -5.87 -8.63
C GLN A 296 21.64 -6.70 -7.74
N TRP A 297 21.02 -7.37 -6.76
CA TRP A 297 21.72 -8.32 -5.90
C TRP A 297 22.07 -9.60 -6.65
N GLU A 298 23.35 -9.98 -6.60
CA GLU A 298 23.83 -11.27 -7.08
C GLU A 298 23.15 -12.43 -6.34
N LYS A 299 23.10 -13.59 -7.00
CA LYS A 299 22.58 -14.81 -6.37
C LYS A 299 23.61 -15.34 -5.39
N GLU A 300 23.16 -15.65 -4.19
CA GLU A 300 23.99 -16.17 -3.11
C GLU A 300 23.35 -17.42 -2.51
N LYS A 301 24.12 -18.19 -1.75
CA LYS A 301 23.60 -19.35 -1.01
C LYS A 301 22.41 -18.98 -0.14
N ARG A 302 21.49 -19.92 0.04
CA ARG A 302 20.34 -19.77 0.94
C ARG A 302 20.78 -19.57 2.39
N ILE A 303 19.86 -19.03 3.20
CA ILE A 303 20.07 -18.80 4.62
C ILE A 303 19.09 -19.72 5.34
N GLU A 304 19.58 -20.88 5.78
CA GLU A 304 18.73 -21.98 6.28
C GLU A 304 17.84 -21.55 7.44
N VAL A 305 18.37 -20.76 8.37
CA VAL A 305 17.59 -20.24 9.51
C VAL A 305 16.41 -19.37 9.08
N LEU A 306 16.51 -18.63 7.97
CA LEU A 306 15.39 -17.85 7.43
C LEU A 306 14.38 -18.73 6.71
N ASP A 307 14.83 -19.79 6.05
CA ASP A 307 13.93 -20.76 5.43
C ASP A 307 13.05 -21.46 6.47
N ASP A 308 13.65 -21.91 7.57
CA ASP A 308 12.94 -22.53 8.69
C ASP A 308 11.97 -21.55 9.34
N TRP A 309 12.41 -20.31 9.59
CA TRP A 309 11.56 -19.29 10.19
C TRP A 309 10.36 -18.91 9.31
N ILE A 310 10.56 -18.77 7.99
CA ILE A 310 9.48 -18.57 7.02
C ILE A 310 8.48 -19.72 7.08
N PHE A 311 8.97 -20.97 7.12
CA PHE A 311 8.11 -22.15 7.18
C PHE A 311 7.25 -22.16 8.45
N PHE A 312 7.86 -21.92 9.62
CA PHE A 312 7.15 -21.90 10.90
C PHE A 312 6.13 -20.76 10.98
N LEU A 313 6.55 -19.52 10.69
CA LEU A 313 5.66 -18.36 10.70
C LEU A 313 4.48 -18.58 9.77
N ARG A 314 4.72 -18.92 8.50
CA ARG A 314 3.64 -19.09 7.52
C ARG A 314 2.65 -20.17 7.96
N THR A 315 3.11 -21.24 8.57
CA THR A 315 2.26 -22.33 9.06
C THR A 315 1.36 -21.85 10.20
N ASP A 316 1.92 -21.20 11.22
CA ASP A 316 1.17 -20.69 12.37
C ASP A 316 0.17 -19.60 11.95
N LEU A 317 0.61 -18.68 11.08
CA LEU A 317 -0.21 -17.59 10.56
C LEU A 317 -1.35 -18.08 9.67
N LYS A 318 -1.17 -19.19 8.96
CA LYS A 318 -2.27 -19.83 8.22
C LYS A 318 -3.33 -20.39 9.17
N VAL A 319 -2.93 -20.98 10.30
CA VAL A 319 -3.87 -21.45 11.33
C VAL A 319 -4.67 -20.28 11.91
N PHE A 320 -4.02 -19.14 12.18
CA PHE A 320 -4.71 -17.92 12.58
C PHE A 320 -5.76 -17.48 11.54
N ALA A 321 -5.38 -17.41 10.27
CA ALA A 321 -6.29 -17.01 9.18
C ALA A 321 -7.49 -17.96 9.02
N ASP A 322 -7.28 -19.26 9.20
CA ASP A 322 -8.32 -20.29 9.03
C ASP A 322 -9.25 -20.41 10.24
N LYS A 323 -8.72 -20.31 11.46
CA LYS A 323 -9.48 -20.59 12.68
C LYS A 323 -10.03 -19.35 13.36
N VAL A 324 -9.30 -18.23 13.32
CA VAL A 324 -9.67 -16.99 14.00
C VAL A 324 -10.40 -16.07 13.03
N LEU A 325 -9.79 -15.76 11.89
CA LEU A 325 -10.36 -14.80 10.95
C LEU A 325 -11.50 -15.36 10.08
N SER A 326 -11.75 -16.67 10.08
CA SER A 326 -12.82 -17.26 9.26
C SER A 326 -14.22 -16.81 9.65
N LYS A 327 -14.40 -16.36 10.90
CA LYS A 327 -15.67 -15.87 11.45
C LYS A 327 -15.84 -14.35 11.37
N GLU A 328 -14.78 -13.62 11.04
CA GLU A 328 -14.80 -12.15 10.94
C GLU A 328 -15.64 -11.71 9.73
N LYS A 329 -16.51 -10.72 9.96
CA LYS A 329 -17.30 -10.05 8.92
C LYS A 329 -16.57 -8.81 8.42
N ARG A 330 -17.00 -8.25 7.29
CA ARG A 330 -16.54 -6.91 6.88
C ARG A 330 -17.35 -5.87 7.66
N ARG A 331 -16.74 -4.72 7.96
CA ARG A 331 -17.43 -3.59 8.60
C ARG A 331 -18.71 -3.18 7.85
N ILE A 332 -18.65 -3.17 6.52
CA ILE A 332 -19.83 -2.89 5.69
C ILE A 332 -20.99 -3.89 5.87
N ASP A 333 -20.70 -5.14 6.25
CA ASP A 333 -21.73 -6.16 6.49
C ASP A 333 -22.39 -6.00 7.88
N GLU A 334 -21.87 -5.11 8.72
CA GLU A 334 -22.33 -4.84 10.09
C GLU A 334 -23.15 -3.55 10.20
N ILE A 335 -23.15 -2.69 9.17
CA ILE A 335 -23.94 -1.44 9.11
C ILE A 335 -25.33 -1.67 8.49
N SER A 336 -26.25 -0.72 8.73
CA SER A 336 -27.63 -0.79 8.24
C SER A 336 -27.73 -0.69 6.72
N LEU A 337 -28.83 -1.18 6.14
CA LEU A 337 -29.06 -1.10 4.68
C LEU A 337 -29.09 0.36 4.19
N ASP A 338 -29.69 1.27 4.96
CA ASP A 338 -29.74 2.69 4.61
C ASP A 338 -28.34 3.32 4.58
N GLU A 339 -27.48 2.99 5.55
CA GLU A 339 -26.08 3.42 5.56
C GLU A 339 -25.30 2.82 4.38
N GLN A 340 -25.53 1.56 4.02
CA GLN A 340 -24.91 0.94 2.84
C GLN A 340 -25.29 1.68 1.55
N ILE A 341 -26.56 2.07 1.40
CA ILE A 341 -27.05 2.82 0.24
C ILE A 341 -26.38 4.20 0.18
N GLN A 342 -26.34 4.92 1.30
CA GLN A 342 -25.69 6.24 1.38
C GLN A 342 -24.19 6.15 1.06
N LEU A 343 -23.50 5.14 1.60
CA LEU A 343 -22.10 4.89 1.34
C LEU A 343 -21.85 4.61 -0.15
N GLN A 344 -22.69 3.79 -0.78
CA GLN A 344 -22.59 3.47 -2.20
C GLN A 344 -22.82 4.72 -3.06
N GLN A 345 -23.80 5.57 -2.72
CA GLN A 345 -24.02 6.84 -3.41
C GLN A 345 -22.82 7.78 -3.32
N ARG A 346 -22.21 7.91 -2.14
CA ARG A 346 -20.98 8.72 -1.94
C ARG A 346 -19.81 8.16 -2.75
N PHE A 347 -19.63 6.84 -2.74
CA PHE A 347 -18.57 6.16 -3.48
C PHE A 347 -18.72 6.34 -5.00
N ASP A 348 -19.95 6.22 -5.50
CA ASP A 348 -20.27 6.46 -6.91
C ASP A 348 -20.11 7.93 -7.28
N THR A 349 -20.47 8.85 -6.38
CA THR A 349 -20.30 10.30 -6.59
C THR A 349 -18.83 10.67 -6.78
N MET A 350 -17.91 10.09 -5.99
CA MET A 350 -16.47 10.28 -6.16
C MET A 350 -16.01 9.85 -7.56
N PHE A 351 -16.50 8.71 -8.06
CA PHE A 351 -16.22 8.27 -9.43
C PHE A 351 -16.80 9.26 -10.45
N TYR A 352 -18.09 9.59 -10.36
CA TYR A 352 -18.76 10.46 -11.31
C TYR A 352 -18.11 11.83 -11.40
N GLN A 353 -17.85 12.50 -10.27
CA GLN A 353 -17.22 13.81 -10.25
C GLN A 353 -15.83 13.78 -10.90
N THR A 354 -15.05 12.73 -10.67
CA THR A 354 -13.72 12.59 -11.26
C THR A 354 -13.81 12.39 -12.78
N VAL A 355 -14.75 11.57 -13.25
CA VAL A 355 -14.95 11.29 -14.68
C VAL A 355 -15.53 12.50 -15.42
N THR A 356 -16.58 13.13 -14.89
CA THR A 356 -17.20 14.31 -15.52
C THR A 356 -16.30 15.54 -15.44
N GLY A 357 -15.40 15.57 -14.45
CA GLY A 357 -14.42 16.63 -14.26
C GLY A 357 -13.16 16.47 -15.11
N PHE A 358 -13.07 15.49 -16.01
CA PHE A 358 -11.86 15.14 -16.75
C PHE A 358 -11.09 16.35 -17.32
N ASP A 359 -11.77 17.30 -17.95
CA ASP A 359 -11.16 18.48 -18.57
C ASP A 359 -10.67 19.53 -17.55
N THR A 360 -11.19 19.47 -16.33
CA THR A 360 -10.93 20.40 -15.23
C THR A 360 -9.96 19.86 -14.17
N LEU A 361 -9.64 18.56 -14.22
CA LEU A 361 -8.51 18.00 -13.48
C LEU A 361 -7.26 18.77 -13.96
N ILE A 362 -6.51 19.35 -13.02
CA ILE A 362 -5.35 20.27 -13.18
C ILE A 362 -4.66 20.18 -14.56
N PRO A 363 -4.24 21.32 -15.17
CA PRO A 363 -3.60 21.30 -16.49
C PRO A 363 -2.44 20.27 -16.54
N LYS A 364 -2.26 19.66 -17.73
CA LYS A 364 -1.36 18.53 -18.02
C LYS A 364 -0.11 18.50 -17.15
N LEU A 365 0.35 17.30 -16.74
CA LEU A 365 1.59 17.15 -15.95
C LEU A 365 2.78 17.95 -16.51
N SER A 366 2.86 18.13 -17.84
CA SER A 366 3.84 19.01 -18.50
C SER A 366 3.82 20.47 -18.01
N THR A 367 2.65 21.04 -17.76
CA THR A 367 2.50 22.41 -17.24
C THR A 367 2.88 22.51 -15.77
N VAL A 368 2.78 21.42 -15.00
CA VAL A 368 3.28 21.35 -13.62
C VAL A 368 4.80 21.39 -13.62
N LEU A 369 5.45 20.72 -14.58
CA LEU A 369 6.91 20.76 -14.77
C LEU A 369 7.43 22.15 -15.11
N GLU A 370 6.73 22.89 -15.99
CA GLU A 370 7.12 24.25 -16.39
C GLU A 370 7.11 25.25 -15.23
N ASN A 371 6.24 25.03 -14.24
CA ASN A 371 6.10 25.89 -13.06
C ASN A 371 6.85 25.34 -11.82
N TYR A 372 7.57 24.23 -11.96
CA TYR A 372 8.37 23.65 -10.89
C TYR A 372 9.74 24.36 -10.85
N PRO A 373 10.09 25.07 -9.76
CA PRO A 373 11.28 25.90 -9.68
C PRO A 373 12.61 25.13 -9.87
#